data_AF-A0A9X1LPP5-F1
#
_entry.id   AF-A0A9X1LPP5-F1
#
_cell.length_a   1.000
_cell.length_b   1.000
_cell.length_c   1.000
_cell.angle_alpha   90.00
_cell.angle_beta   90.00
_cell.angle_gamma   90.00
#
_symmetry.space_group_name_H-M   'P 1'
#
loop_
_entity.id
_entity.type
_entity.pdbx_description
1 polymer ?
#
loop_
_entity_poly.entity_id
_entity_poly.type
_entity_poly.pdbx_seq_one_letter_code
_entity_poly.pdbx_strand_id
1 'polypeptide(L)'
;MNRRIAAFTIAAVAVLGLTGCAGAADESSNDNADAGDSAPVEETGTDQSVEDACGIVMPQLTEASQAMSDIDPASADPQATVDQFNEYIAKLGETVDSVSNSEVKAATAAVHEDFVAMGDVLTKVVVEQDLDAAGDLSTITGDVTESATALQELCS
;
A
#
# COMPACT_ATOMS: atom_id res chain seq x y z
N MET A 1 6.27 41.12 12.41
CA MET A 1 6.15 40.71 10.99
C MET A 1 5.23 39.52 10.93
N ASN A 2 4.13 39.67 10.20
CA ASN A 2 3.07 38.69 10.05
C ASN A 2 3.47 37.64 9.02
N ARG A 3 3.38 36.35 9.37
CA ARG A 3 3.11 35.29 8.39
C ARG A 3 2.09 34.32 8.98
N ARG A 4 0.83 34.64 8.67
CA ARG A 4 -0.34 33.78 8.86
C ARG A 4 -0.18 32.60 7.88
N ILE A 5 -0.02 31.39 8.39
CA ILE A 5 -0.16 30.20 7.56
C ILE A 5 -1.64 29.87 7.55
N ALA A 6 -2.20 29.92 6.35
CA ALA A 6 -3.61 29.79 6.07
C ALA A 6 -4.09 28.38 6.41
N ALA A 7 -5.21 28.32 7.13
CA ALA A 7 -6.03 27.13 7.24
C ALA A 7 -6.60 26.79 5.86
N PHE A 8 -6.21 25.65 5.31
CA PHE A 8 -6.90 25.05 4.17
C PHE A 8 -8.00 24.13 4.71
N THR A 9 -9.20 24.67 4.84
CA THR A 9 -10.44 23.91 5.00
C THR A 9 -10.81 23.29 3.67
N ILE A 10 -10.59 21.99 3.50
CA ILE A 10 -11.21 21.21 2.42
C ILE A 10 -12.49 20.61 2.97
N ALA A 11 -13.60 21.27 2.65
CA ALA A 11 -14.93 20.71 2.77
C ALA A 11 -15.17 19.81 1.55
N ALA A 12 -15.18 18.49 1.76
CA ALA A 12 -15.75 17.54 0.81
C ALA A 12 -17.06 17.01 1.41
N VAL A 13 -18.16 17.57 0.93
CA VAL A 13 -19.51 17.01 1.13
C VAL A 13 -19.64 15.86 0.14
N ALA A 14 -19.71 14.64 0.66
CA ALA A 14 -20.26 13.51 -0.07
C ALA A 14 -21.46 12.97 0.74
N VAL A 15 -22.65 13.42 0.36
CA VAL A 15 -23.90 12.75 0.68
C VAL A 15 -23.99 11.57 -0.30
N LEU A 16 -23.75 10.36 0.19
CA LEU A 16 -24.20 9.14 -0.47
C LEU A 16 -25.02 8.35 0.54
N GLY A 17 -26.32 8.63 0.54
CA GLY A 17 -27.31 7.69 1.02
C GLY A 17 -27.42 6.55 0.02
N LEU A 18 -27.06 5.35 0.46
CA LEU A 18 -27.54 4.11 -0.13
C LEU A 18 -28.13 3.26 0.99
N THR A 19 -29.42 3.51 1.16
CA THR A 19 -30.39 2.56 1.68
C THR A 19 -30.32 1.25 0.89
N GLY A 20 -30.35 0.11 1.58
CA GLY A 20 -30.93 -1.11 1.04
C GLY A 20 -30.05 -2.36 1.06
N CYS A 21 -30.04 -3.08 2.19
CA CYS A 21 -30.05 -4.53 2.14
C CYS A 21 -31.22 -5.01 2.99
N ALA A 22 -32.18 -5.64 2.32
CA ALA A 22 -33.50 -5.97 2.81
C ALA A 22 -33.48 -7.21 3.72
N GLY A 23 -34.16 -7.09 4.86
CA GLY A 23 -34.79 -8.18 5.59
C GLY A 23 -36.24 -7.79 5.89
N ALA A 24 -37.19 -8.52 5.33
CA ALA A 24 -38.65 -8.33 5.34
C ALA A 24 -39.26 -8.19 6.77
N ALA A 25 -40.44 -7.61 7.02
CA ALA A 25 -41.64 -7.31 6.22
C ALA A 25 -42.48 -6.21 6.90
N ASP A 26 -43.23 -5.40 6.13
CA ASP A 26 -44.67 -5.15 6.35
C ASP A 26 -45.27 -4.38 5.15
N GLU A 27 -46.56 -4.57 4.92
CA GLU A 27 -47.32 -4.29 3.70
C GLU A 27 -47.61 -2.79 3.50
N SER A 28 -47.63 -2.32 2.24
CA SER A 28 -48.71 -1.49 1.66
C SER A 28 -48.35 -0.94 0.26
N SER A 29 -49.30 -1.12 -0.66
CA SER A 29 -49.36 -0.72 -2.07
C SER A 29 -48.97 0.74 -2.37
N ASN A 30 -48.36 1.01 -3.55
CA ASN A 30 -49.06 1.61 -4.70
C ASN A 30 -48.16 1.85 -5.94
N ASP A 31 -48.69 1.48 -7.10
CA ASP A 31 -48.57 2.03 -8.46
C ASP A 31 -47.23 2.33 -9.19
N ASN A 32 -47.20 1.72 -10.38
CA ASN A 32 -46.74 2.22 -11.68
C ASN A 32 -45.25 2.18 -12.10
N ALA A 33 -45.04 1.24 -13.03
CA ALA A 33 -43.97 1.08 -14.00
C ALA A 33 -43.41 2.38 -14.62
N ASP A 34 -42.08 2.43 -14.79
CA ASP A 34 -41.48 2.41 -16.14
C ASP A 34 -40.02 1.91 -16.05
N ALA A 35 -39.67 1.01 -16.96
CA ALA A 35 -38.37 0.35 -17.03
C ALA A 35 -37.35 1.26 -17.72
N GLY A 36 -36.35 1.69 -16.97
CA GLY A 36 -35.10 2.25 -17.49
C GLY A 36 -33.95 1.44 -16.93
N ASP A 37 -33.59 0.40 -17.66
CA ASP A 37 -32.43 -0.48 -17.50
C ASP A 37 -31.16 0.33 -17.16
N SER A 38 -30.83 0.42 -15.88
CA SER A 38 -29.47 0.73 -15.45
C SER A 38 -28.75 -0.60 -15.34
N ALA A 39 -28.22 -1.05 -16.47
CA ALA A 39 -27.18 -2.06 -16.49
C ALA A 39 -26.14 -1.72 -15.41
N PRO A 40 -25.67 -2.71 -14.61
CA PRO A 40 -24.52 -2.48 -13.76
C PRO A 40 -23.41 -1.94 -14.66
N VAL A 41 -22.83 -0.80 -14.28
CA VAL A 41 -21.52 -0.43 -14.80
C VAL A 41 -20.64 -1.62 -14.45
N GLU A 42 -20.22 -2.37 -15.47
CA GLU A 42 -19.16 -3.35 -15.30
C GLU A 42 -17.95 -2.57 -14.82
N GLU A 43 -17.69 -2.65 -13.52
CA GLU A 43 -16.42 -2.30 -12.92
C GLU A 43 -15.42 -3.26 -13.55
N THR A 44 -14.82 -2.84 -14.66
CA THR A 44 -13.66 -3.52 -15.24
C THR A 44 -12.45 -3.21 -14.37
N GLY A 45 -12.52 -3.64 -13.12
CA GLY A 45 -11.43 -3.72 -12.15
C GLY A 45 -11.54 -5.14 -11.63
N THR A 46 -10.53 -5.95 -11.89
CA THR A 46 -10.38 -7.29 -11.35
C THR A 46 -10.99 -7.42 -9.95
N ASP A 47 -11.96 -8.34 -9.79
CA ASP A 47 -12.92 -8.54 -8.68
C ASP A 47 -12.31 -8.84 -7.30
N GLN A 48 -11.15 -8.28 -6.96
CA GLN A 48 -10.53 -8.46 -5.66
C GLN A 48 -10.97 -7.32 -4.74
N SER A 49 -11.65 -7.69 -3.66
CA SER A 49 -11.97 -6.74 -2.59
C SER A 49 -10.69 -6.22 -1.93
N VAL A 50 -10.76 -5.04 -1.31
CA VAL A 50 -9.64 -4.48 -0.54
C VAL A 50 -9.23 -5.44 0.57
N GLU A 51 -10.20 -6.04 1.28
CA GLU A 51 -9.94 -7.05 2.32
C GLU A 51 -9.20 -8.28 1.78
N ASP A 52 -9.60 -8.82 0.63
CA ASP A 52 -8.92 -9.98 0.04
C ASP A 52 -7.50 -9.64 -0.42
N ALA A 53 -7.31 -8.45 -0.99
CA ALA A 53 -5.99 -7.97 -1.39
C ALA A 53 -5.06 -7.73 -0.19
N CYS A 54 -5.56 -7.07 0.84
CA CYS A 54 -4.84 -6.87 2.10
C CYS A 54 -4.53 -8.21 2.80
N GLY A 55 -5.42 -9.20 2.66
CA GLY A 55 -5.19 -10.57 3.12
C GLY A 55 -4.01 -11.27 2.45
N ILE A 56 -3.60 -10.83 1.26
CA ILE A 56 -2.38 -11.32 0.59
C ILE A 56 -1.15 -10.52 1.04
N VAL A 57 -1.28 -9.19 1.10
CA VAL A 57 -0.14 -8.28 1.33
C VAL A 57 0.35 -8.31 2.79
N MET A 58 -0.56 -8.26 3.76
CA MET A 58 -0.20 -8.14 5.19
C MET A 58 0.63 -9.33 5.72
N PRO A 59 0.32 -10.59 5.36
CA PRO A 59 1.18 -11.72 5.69
C PRO A 59 2.59 -11.60 5.10
N GLN A 60 2.70 -11.18 3.84
CA GLN A 60 4.00 -11.00 3.18
C GLN A 60 4.84 -9.92 3.86
N LEU A 61 4.22 -8.81 4.26
CA LEU A 61 4.90 -7.74 5.03
C LEU A 61 5.36 -8.22 6.43
N THR A 62 4.62 -9.14 7.03
CA THR A 62 4.98 -9.75 8.33
C THR A 62 6.10 -10.77 8.19
N GLU A 63 6.07 -11.61 7.16
CA GLU A 63 7.15 -12.55 6.82
C GLU A 63 8.44 -11.79 6.46
N ALA A 64 8.31 -10.70 5.72
CA ALA A 64 9.37 -9.78 5.38
C ALA A 64 10.07 -9.18 6.60
N SER A 65 9.28 -8.69 7.57
CA SER A 65 9.80 -8.13 8.81
C SER A 65 10.59 -9.16 9.63
N GLN A 66 10.18 -10.43 9.58
CA GLN A 66 10.92 -11.53 10.19
C GLN A 66 12.21 -11.82 9.43
N ALA A 67 12.16 -11.90 8.09
CA ALA A 67 13.34 -12.13 7.26
C ALA A 67 14.41 -11.05 7.47
N MET A 68 14.03 -9.78 7.61
CA MET A 68 14.97 -8.69 7.97
C MET A 68 15.57 -8.86 9.37
N SER A 69 14.83 -9.45 10.31
CA SER A 69 15.34 -9.73 11.66
C SER A 69 16.31 -10.92 11.68
N ASP A 70 16.21 -11.82 10.70
CA ASP A 70 17.10 -12.97 10.51
C ASP A 70 18.42 -12.60 9.81
N ILE A 71 18.51 -11.42 9.19
CA ILE A 71 19.76 -10.89 8.67
C ILE A 71 20.72 -10.70 9.84
N ASP A 72 21.85 -11.41 9.82
CA ASP A 72 22.93 -11.23 10.80
C ASP A 72 23.85 -10.06 10.37
N PRO A 73 23.74 -8.86 10.98
CA PRO A 73 24.59 -7.73 10.64
C PRO A 73 26.03 -7.92 11.14
N ALA A 74 26.30 -8.93 11.97
CA ALA A 74 27.65 -9.30 12.39
C ALA A 74 28.34 -10.25 11.42
N SER A 75 27.64 -10.72 10.38
CA SER A 75 28.26 -11.46 9.29
C SER A 75 29.24 -10.56 8.54
N ALA A 76 30.44 -11.07 8.27
CA ALA A 76 31.53 -10.30 7.65
C ALA A 76 31.37 -10.12 6.13
N ASP A 77 30.18 -10.40 5.58
CA ASP A 77 29.89 -10.35 4.15
C ASP A 77 28.82 -9.30 3.85
N PRO A 78 29.24 -8.07 3.52
CA PRO A 78 28.34 -6.98 3.23
C PRO A 78 27.51 -7.20 1.95
N GLN A 79 28.02 -8.02 1.02
CA GLN A 79 27.30 -8.40 -0.19
C GLN A 79 26.16 -9.36 0.14
N ALA A 80 26.39 -10.32 1.02
CA ALA A 80 25.36 -11.27 1.44
C ALA A 80 24.16 -10.58 2.13
N THR A 81 24.38 -9.47 2.84
CA THR A 81 23.30 -8.64 3.41
C THR A 81 22.50 -7.95 2.31
N VAL A 82 23.17 -7.35 1.32
CA VAL A 82 22.51 -6.71 0.17
C VAL A 82 21.72 -7.73 -0.66
N ASP A 83 22.28 -8.91 -0.89
CA ASP A 83 21.63 -9.97 -1.66
C ASP A 83 20.35 -10.47 -0.97
N GLN A 84 20.40 -10.68 0.36
CA GLN A 84 19.20 -11.04 1.15
C GLN A 84 18.14 -9.95 1.10
N PHE A 85 18.56 -8.69 1.19
CA PHE A 85 17.64 -7.55 1.11
C PHE A 85 17.01 -7.42 -0.28
N ASN A 86 17.77 -7.66 -1.35
CA ASN A 86 17.26 -7.68 -2.73
C ASN A 86 16.31 -8.86 -2.99
N GLU A 87 16.57 -10.03 -2.40
CA GLU A 87 15.63 -11.16 -2.45
C GLU A 87 14.29 -10.80 -1.79
N TYR A 88 14.34 -10.05 -0.69
CA TYR A 88 13.14 -9.53 -0.06
C TYR A 88 12.38 -8.54 -0.97
N ILE A 89 13.07 -7.56 -1.56
CA ILE A 89 12.47 -6.62 -2.53
C ILE A 89 11.78 -7.40 -3.65
N ALA A 90 12.44 -8.42 -4.21
CA ALA A 90 11.88 -9.23 -5.28
C ALA A 90 10.56 -9.92 -4.88
N LYS A 91 10.48 -10.51 -3.68
CA LYS A 91 9.24 -11.12 -3.16
C LYS A 91 8.12 -10.10 -2.96
N LEU A 92 8.45 -8.89 -2.53
CA LEU A 92 7.46 -7.83 -2.41
C LEU A 92 6.97 -7.37 -3.79
N GLY A 93 7.84 -7.34 -4.80
CA GLY A 93 7.46 -7.11 -6.20
C GLY A 93 6.51 -8.19 -6.74
N GLU A 94 6.79 -9.47 -6.46
CA GLU A 94 5.87 -10.57 -6.78
C GLU A 94 4.50 -10.41 -6.09
N THR A 95 4.50 -9.90 -4.85
CA THR A 95 3.27 -9.60 -4.10
C THR A 95 2.47 -8.50 -4.79
N VAL A 96 3.11 -7.41 -5.23
CA VAL A 96 2.47 -6.34 -6.03
C VAL A 96 1.84 -6.91 -7.31
N ASP A 97 2.50 -7.85 -7.96
CA ASP A 97 1.98 -8.50 -9.17
C ASP A 97 0.82 -9.45 -8.90
N SER A 98 0.77 -10.06 -7.71
CA SER A 98 -0.33 -10.93 -7.28
C SER A 98 -1.61 -10.17 -6.88
N VAL A 99 -1.48 -8.90 -6.49
CA VAL A 99 -2.62 -8.05 -6.13
C VAL A 99 -3.26 -7.49 -7.39
N SER A 100 -4.57 -7.71 -7.50
CA SER A 100 -5.37 -7.25 -8.62
C SER A 100 -6.16 -5.98 -8.26
N ASN A 101 -6.51 -5.79 -6.97
CA ASN A 101 -7.12 -4.55 -6.51
C ASN A 101 -6.18 -3.36 -6.76
N SER A 102 -6.60 -2.37 -7.55
CA SER A 102 -5.73 -1.28 -7.99
C SER A 102 -5.26 -0.38 -6.86
N GLU A 103 -6.08 -0.18 -5.83
CA GLU A 103 -5.76 0.68 -4.69
C GLU A 103 -4.72 0.01 -3.78
N VAL A 104 -4.96 -1.25 -3.41
CA VAL A 104 -3.99 -2.03 -2.61
C VAL A 104 -2.72 -2.31 -3.39
N LYS A 105 -2.81 -2.56 -4.71
CA LYS A 105 -1.65 -2.71 -5.59
C LYS A 105 -0.80 -1.44 -5.60
N ALA A 106 -1.41 -0.27 -5.74
CA ALA A 106 -0.68 1.00 -5.76
C ALA A 106 0.00 1.28 -4.41
N ALA A 107 -0.70 1.06 -3.29
CA ALA A 107 -0.12 1.23 -1.95
C ALA A 107 1.05 0.25 -1.72
N THR A 108 0.89 -1.02 -2.11
CA THR A 108 1.96 -2.03 -1.99
C THR A 108 3.14 -1.72 -2.92
N ALA A 109 2.86 -1.19 -4.12
CA ALA A 109 3.89 -0.78 -5.07
C ALA A 109 4.72 0.39 -4.55
N ALA A 110 4.09 1.38 -3.89
CA ALA A 110 4.82 2.47 -3.25
C ALA A 110 5.79 1.94 -2.18
N VAL A 111 5.30 1.05 -1.30
CA VAL A 111 6.15 0.39 -0.30
C VAL A 111 7.32 -0.35 -0.97
N HIS A 112 7.05 -1.10 -2.04
CA HIS A 112 8.07 -1.80 -2.81
C HIS A 112 9.12 -0.85 -3.40
N GLU A 113 8.70 0.25 -4.03
CA GLU A 113 9.58 1.25 -4.62
C GLU A 113 10.49 1.91 -3.56
N ASP A 114 9.96 2.19 -2.38
CA ASP A 114 10.75 2.74 -1.28
C ASP A 114 11.80 1.74 -0.77
N PHE A 115 11.43 0.44 -0.71
CA PHE A 115 12.39 -0.62 -0.39
C PHE A 115 13.46 -0.79 -1.47
N VAL A 116 13.12 -0.68 -2.77
CA VAL A 116 14.11 -0.66 -3.86
C VAL A 116 15.10 0.49 -3.66
N ALA A 117 14.61 1.70 -3.38
CA ALA A 117 15.47 2.86 -3.13
C ALA A 117 16.39 2.64 -1.92
N MET A 118 15.88 2.00 -0.86
CA MET A 118 16.69 1.62 0.30
C MET A 118 17.78 0.61 -0.07
N GLY A 119 17.49 -0.36 -0.93
CA GLY A 119 18.43 -1.38 -1.38
C GLY A 119 19.55 -0.80 -2.25
N ASP A 120 19.21 0.18 -3.08
CA ASP A 120 20.18 0.94 -3.87
C ASP A 120 21.14 1.72 -2.97
N VAL A 121 20.63 2.41 -1.94
CA VAL A 121 21.49 3.13 -0.98
C VAL A 121 22.33 2.16 -0.16
N LEU A 122 21.76 1.04 0.29
CA LEU A 122 22.50 0.01 1.00
C LEU A 122 23.65 -0.52 0.13
N THR A 123 23.40 -0.82 -1.13
CA THR A 123 24.43 -1.25 -2.09
C THR A 123 25.54 -0.20 -2.23
N LYS A 124 25.18 1.07 -2.45
CA LYS A 124 26.16 2.17 -2.55
C LYS A 124 27.03 2.30 -1.30
N VAL A 125 26.41 2.31 -0.13
CA VAL A 125 27.12 2.53 1.15
C VAL A 125 27.99 1.34 1.52
N VAL A 126 27.48 0.13 1.31
CA VAL A 126 28.05 -1.09 1.90
C VAL A 126 28.96 -1.83 0.91
N VAL A 127 28.60 -1.86 -0.37
CA VAL A 127 29.37 -2.54 -1.43
C VAL A 127 30.31 -1.55 -2.12
N GLU A 128 29.78 -0.40 -2.54
CA GLU A 128 30.57 0.62 -3.27
C GLU A 128 31.38 1.54 -2.33
N GLN A 129 31.12 1.47 -1.02
CA GLN A 129 31.72 2.33 0.02
C GLN A 129 31.49 3.83 -0.20
N ASP A 130 30.41 4.18 -0.88
CA ASP A 130 29.96 5.56 -1.06
C ASP A 130 29.20 6.03 0.19
N LEU A 131 29.95 6.59 1.14
CA LEU A 131 29.39 7.12 2.38
C LEU A 131 28.61 8.42 2.18
N ASP A 132 28.73 9.09 1.03
CA ASP A 132 27.95 10.29 0.73
C ASP A 132 26.48 9.92 0.46
N ALA A 133 26.24 8.72 -0.11
CA ALA A 133 24.90 8.17 -0.30
C ALA A 133 24.17 7.85 1.02
N ALA A 134 24.88 7.71 2.15
CA ALA A 134 24.25 7.48 3.46
C ALA A 134 23.36 8.65 3.91
N GLY A 135 23.55 9.85 3.35
CA GLY A 135 22.69 11.00 3.60
C GLY A 135 21.25 10.81 3.12
N ASP A 136 21.03 9.95 2.13
CA ASP A 136 19.69 9.67 1.57
C ASP A 136 18.88 8.71 2.45
N LEU A 137 19.55 7.97 3.35
CA LEU A 137 18.93 6.93 4.17
C LEU A 137 17.81 7.45 5.06
N SER A 138 17.94 8.67 5.62
CA SER A 138 16.90 9.26 6.47
C SER A 138 15.64 9.64 5.69
N THR A 139 15.82 10.09 4.44
CA THR A 139 14.70 10.42 3.55
C THR A 139 13.95 9.16 3.19
N ILE A 140 14.67 8.15 2.71
CA ILE A 140 14.10 6.86 2.31
C ILE A 140 13.39 6.18 3.49
N THR A 141 13.98 6.23 4.70
CA THR A 141 13.31 5.68 5.89
C THR A 141 11.99 6.40 6.18
N GLY A 142 11.93 7.71 5.93
CA GLY A 142 10.70 8.49 6.01
C GLY A 142 9.66 8.03 4.98
N ASP A 143 10.09 7.89 3.72
CA ASP A 143 9.23 7.46 2.61
C ASP A 143 8.65 6.05 2.86
N VAL A 144 9.50 5.09 3.24
CA VAL A 144 9.08 3.73 3.65
C VAL A 144 8.05 3.77 4.79
N THR A 145 8.25 4.64 5.78
CA THR A 145 7.31 4.76 6.90
C THR A 145 5.97 5.34 6.46
N GLU A 146 6.00 6.34 5.57
CA GLU A 146 4.80 6.97 5.02
C GLU A 146 3.99 5.98 4.17
N SER A 147 4.65 5.27 3.24
CA SER A 147 4.00 4.27 2.39
C SER A 147 3.49 3.07 3.18
N ALA A 148 4.25 2.58 4.16
CA ALA A 148 3.80 1.50 5.04
C ALA A 148 2.60 1.92 5.90
N THR A 149 2.56 3.17 6.38
CA THR A 149 1.42 3.70 7.12
C THR A 149 0.19 3.81 6.24
N ALA A 150 0.33 4.33 5.02
CA ALA A 150 -0.77 4.42 4.06
C ALA A 150 -1.34 3.03 3.72
N LEU A 151 -0.48 2.04 3.51
CA LEU A 151 -0.88 0.65 3.29
C LEU A 151 -1.60 0.06 4.52
N GLN A 152 -1.08 0.32 5.72
CA GLN A 152 -1.69 -0.14 6.97
C GLN A 152 -3.09 0.46 7.17
N GLU A 153 -3.27 1.77 6.91
CA GLU A 153 -4.56 2.47 6.99
C GLU A 153 -5.57 1.94 5.96
N LEU A 154 -5.09 1.59 4.75
CA LEU A 154 -5.92 0.96 3.73
C LEU A 154 -6.37 -0.45 4.12
N CYS A 155 -5.54 -1.17 4.87
CA CYS A 155 -5.76 -2.56 5.27
C CYS A 155 -6.30 -2.73 6.70
N SER A 156 -6.72 -1.65 7.36
CA SER A 156 -7.25 -1.64 8.75
C SER A 156 -8.77 -1.60 8.85
#